data_AF-A0A957AL60-F1
#
_entry.id   AF-A0A957AL60-F1
#
_cell.length_a   1.000
_cell.length_b   1.000
_cell.length_c   1.000
_cell.angle_alpha   90.00
_cell.angle_beta   90.00
_cell.angle_gamma   90.00
#
_symmetry.space_group_name_H-M   'P 1'
#
loop_
_entity.id
_entity.type
_entity.pdbx_description
1 polymer ?
#
loop_
_entity_poly.entity_id
_entity_poly.type
_entity_poly.pdbx_seq_one_letter_code
_entity_poly.pdbx_strand_id
1 'polypeptide(L)'
;LHGVEDTSAKRRKGGKGKGKGRQLKPGQPCQNDNQCTKGYICEVPSNGSNSDEVCSGSQGTVCGAPNGDGDDTAPFCAAGFDCTATGAAYTCQADPEK
;
A
#
# COMPACT_ATOMS: atom_id res chain seq x y z
N LEU A 1 -3.77 -36.02 28.69
CA LEU A 1 -4.22 -34.64 28.97
C LEU A 1 -3.60 -33.74 27.91
N HIS A 2 -4.40 -33.27 26.96
CA HIS A 2 -3.99 -32.25 26.01
C HIS A 2 -3.93 -30.90 26.74
N GLY A 3 -2.75 -30.30 26.82
CA GLY A 3 -2.55 -28.95 27.36
C GLY A 3 -1.91 -28.09 26.29
N VAL A 4 -2.71 -27.25 25.65
CA VAL A 4 -2.30 -26.18 24.73
C VAL A 4 -2.19 -24.90 25.54
N GLU A 5 -0.99 -24.36 25.73
CA GLU A 5 -0.82 -22.99 26.24
C GLU A 5 0.29 -22.28 25.45
N ASP A 6 -0.11 -21.86 24.25
CA ASP A 6 0.22 -20.64 23.51
C ASP A 6 1.54 -19.93 23.87
N THR A 7 2.64 -20.43 23.31
CA THR A 7 3.81 -19.60 23.01
C THR A 7 3.61 -18.83 21.71
N SER A 8 3.98 -17.55 21.75
CA SER A 8 4.25 -16.69 20.57
C SER A 8 3.03 -16.13 19.84
N ALA A 9 2.74 -14.86 20.10
CA ALA A 9 3.27 -13.79 19.26
C ALA A 9 2.86 -12.44 19.81
N LYS A 10 3.86 -11.59 19.95
CA LYS A 10 3.79 -10.17 20.29
C LYS A 10 3.03 -9.46 19.16
N ARG A 11 1.69 -9.57 19.12
CA ARG A 11 0.82 -8.75 18.26
C ARG A 11 0.96 -7.31 18.75
N ARG A 12 1.98 -6.61 18.25
CA ARG A 12 2.07 -5.16 18.30
C ARG A 12 0.93 -4.62 17.43
N LYS A 13 -0.27 -4.63 17.99
CA LYS A 13 -1.37 -3.77 17.57
C LYS A 13 -0.83 -2.35 17.74
N GLY A 14 -0.30 -1.78 16.64
CA GLY A 14 0.20 -0.41 16.59
C GLY A 14 -0.94 0.54 16.92
N GLY A 15 -1.12 0.79 18.21
CA GLY A 15 -2.16 1.65 18.72
C GLY A 15 -1.87 3.09 18.35
N LYS A 16 -2.83 3.70 17.63
CA LYS A 16 -3.30 5.08 17.81
C LYS A 16 -2.20 6.12 18.02
N GLY A 17 -1.52 6.47 16.93
CA GLY A 17 -0.93 7.80 16.81
C GLY A 17 -2.02 8.85 16.57
N LYS A 18 -2.67 9.33 17.64
CA LYS A 18 -3.28 10.68 17.63
C LYS A 18 -2.15 11.71 17.60
N GLY A 19 -1.39 11.74 16.51
CA GLY A 19 -0.36 12.74 16.27
C GLY A 19 -0.90 13.77 15.30
N LYS A 20 -0.82 15.06 15.64
CA LYS A 20 -0.82 16.15 14.65
C LYS A 20 0.45 16.05 13.78
N GLY A 21 0.71 14.93 13.11
CA GLY A 21 2.07 14.52 12.75
C GLY A 21 2.14 13.69 11.48
N ARG A 22 2.88 14.23 10.51
CA ARG A 22 3.47 13.62 9.30
C ARG A 22 2.58 12.64 8.53
N GLN A 23 2.22 13.03 7.30
CA GLN A 23 1.63 12.15 6.31
C GLN A 23 2.45 10.86 6.18
N LEU A 24 1.76 9.72 6.22
CA LEU A 24 2.28 8.39 6.00
C LEU A 24 2.85 8.27 4.58
N LYS A 25 3.97 7.56 4.49
CA LYS A 25 4.65 7.27 3.22
C LYS A 25 3.96 6.11 2.50
N PRO A 26 4.21 5.95 1.19
CA PRO A 26 3.69 4.81 0.45
C PRO A 26 4.11 3.47 1.08
N GLY A 27 3.20 2.48 1.07
CA GLY A 27 3.41 1.16 1.69
C GLY A 27 3.36 1.15 3.23
N GLN A 28 3.09 2.28 3.89
CA GLN A 28 2.82 2.29 5.33
C GLN A 28 1.36 1.91 5.61
N PRO A 29 1.10 1.11 6.65
CA PRO A 29 -0.26 0.76 7.06
C PRO A 29 -1.02 2.01 7.51
N CYS A 30 -2.26 2.12 7.07
CA CYS A 30 -3.11 3.28 7.27
C CYS A 30 -4.50 2.86 7.77
N GLN A 31 -5.37 3.83 8.05
CA GLN A 31 -6.78 3.57 8.40
C GLN A 31 -7.77 4.47 7.64
N ASN A 32 -7.27 5.41 6.83
CA ASN A 32 -8.01 6.31 5.95
C ASN A 32 -7.03 7.14 5.11
N ASP A 33 -7.51 7.64 3.98
CA ASP A 33 -6.73 8.37 2.96
C ASP A 33 -6.05 9.63 3.50
N ASN A 34 -6.68 10.33 4.43
CA ASN A 34 -6.15 11.59 4.99
C ASN A 34 -4.83 11.39 5.75
N GLN A 35 -4.50 10.16 6.13
CA GLN A 35 -3.23 9.83 6.75
C GLN A 35 -2.09 9.77 5.73
N CYS A 36 -2.38 9.52 4.45
CA CYS A 36 -1.38 9.30 3.42
C CYS A 36 -0.83 10.61 2.85
N THR A 37 0.36 10.53 2.25
CA THR A 37 0.91 11.67 1.49
C THR A 37 0.10 11.92 0.23
N LYS A 38 0.21 13.13 -0.33
CA LYS A 38 -0.61 13.56 -1.46
C LYS A 38 -0.46 12.60 -2.65
N GLY A 39 -1.58 12.20 -3.25
CA GLY A 39 -1.62 11.22 -4.36
C GLY A 39 -1.68 9.76 -3.89
N TYR A 40 -1.66 9.51 -2.59
CA TYR A 40 -1.80 8.17 -2.04
C TYR A 40 -3.10 8.10 -1.23
N ILE A 41 -3.75 6.96 -1.32
CA ILE A 41 -4.99 6.62 -0.62
C ILE A 41 -4.75 5.40 0.25
N CYS A 42 -5.60 5.20 1.25
CA CYS A 42 -5.50 4.06 2.13
C CYS A 42 -6.25 2.88 1.52
N GLU A 43 -5.53 2.06 0.76
CA GLU A 43 -6.11 0.88 0.13
C GLU A 43 -5.10 -0.27 0.02
N VAL A 44 -5.62 -1.47 -0.19
CA VAL A 44 -4.89 -2.66 -0.60
C VAL A 44 -4.13 -2.35 -1.90
N PRO A 45 -2.81 -2.60 -1.94
CA PRO A 45 -2.03 -2.39 -3.15
C PRO A 45 -2.35 -3.45 -4.21
N SER A 46 -2.17 -3.12 -5.49
CA SER A 46 -2.48 -4.01 -6.63
C SER A 46 -1.74 -5.35 -6.58
N ASN A 47 -0.55 -5.38 -5.97
CA ASN A 47 0.24 -6.59 -5.75
C ASN A 47 0.02 -7.25 -4.37
N GLY A 48 -0.80 -6.66 -3.52
CA GLY A 48 -1.12 -7.19 -2.19
C GLY A 48 -2.20 -8.26 -2.27
N SER A 49 -1.91 -9.46 -1.79
CA SER A 49 -2.91 -10.54 -1.70
C SER A 49 -3.76 -10.51 -0.42
N ASN A 50 -3.48 -9.60 0.52
CA ASN A 50 -4.15 -9.53 1.82
C ASN A 50 -4.99 -8.26 1.92
N SER A 51 -6.03 -8.26 2.77
CA SER A 51 -6.85 -7.08 3.11
C SER A 51 -6.12 -6.03 3.97
N ASP A 52 -4.79 -5.95 3.87
CA ASP A 52 -3.97 -4.99 4.60
C ASP A 52 -3.94 -3.66 3.84
N GLU A 53 -4.70 -2.69 4.32
CA GLU A 53 -4.74 -1.34 3.76
C GLU A 53 -3.43 -0.60 4.07
N VAL A 54 -2.77 -0.11 3.02
CA VAL A 54 -1.57 0.73 3.12
C VAL A 54 -1.74 1.98 2.27
N CYS A 55 -0.85 2.95 2.43
CA CYS A 55 -0.84 4.10 1.53
C CYS A 55 -0.39 3.66 0.13
N SER A 56 -1.34 3.53 -0.78
CA SER A 56 -1.19 3.02 -2.15
C SER A 56 -1.49 4.12 -3.15
N GLY A 57 -0.82 4.09 -4.31
CA GLY A 57 -0.90 5.16 -5.31
C GLY A 57 -2.27 5.21 -5.99
N SER A 58 -2.91 6.38 -6.00
CA SER A 58 -4.11 6.63 -6.79
C SER A 58 -3.78 7.02 -8.24
N GLN A 59 -4.80 7.19 -9.08
CA GLN A 59 -4.68 7.69 -10.46
C GLN A 59 -3.66 8.83 -10.60
N GLY A 60 -2.72 8.67 -11.55
CA GLY A 60 -1.70 9.66 -11.90
C GLY A 60 -0.54 9.79 -10.91
N THR A 61 -0.55 9.04 -9.81
CA THR A 61 0.54 9.06 -8.83
C THR A 61 1.71 8.22 -9.32
N VAL A 62 2.94 8.70 -9.05
CA VAL A 62 4.17 7.98 -9.41
C VAL A 62 4.20 6.63 -8.70
N CYS A 63 4.46 5.58 -9.48
CA CYS A 63 4.70 4.23 -9.00
C CYS A 63 6.12 3.77 -9.34
N GLY A 64 6.59 2.71 -8.67
CA GLY A 64 7.90 2.14 -8.95
C GLY A 64 7.87 1.35 -10.26
N ALA A 65 8.80 1.65 -11.16
CA ALA A 65 8.92 0.96 -12.43
C ALA A 65 9.07 -0.56 -12.21
N PRO A 66 8.50 -1.41 -13.08
CA PRO A 66 8.72 -2.85 -13.01
C PRO A 66 10.21 -3.18 -13.02
N ASN A 67 10.63 -4.13 -12.19
CA ASN A 67 12.00 -4.61 -12.18
C ASN A 67 12.29 -5.50 -13.41
N GLY A 68 13.52 -6.01 -13.53
CA GLY A 68 13.92 -6.87 -14.65
C GLY A 68 13.15 -8.20 -14.74
N ASP A 69 12.43 -8.58 -13.68
CA ASP A 69 11.61 -9.78 -13.60
C ASP A 69 10.13 -9.50 -13.94
N GLY A 70 9.77 -8.23 -14.17
CA GLY A 70 8.41 -7.79 -14.48
C GLY A 70 7.53 -7.52 -13.26
N ASP A 71 8.07 -7.64 -12.05
CA ASP A 71 7.35 -7.31 -10.83
C ASP A 71 7.34 -5.80 -10.60
N ASP A 72 6.19 -5.25 -10.22
CA ASP A 72 6.09 -3.87 -9.77
C ASP A 72 7.06 -3.60 -8.62
N THR A 73 7.59 -2.38 -8.55
CA THR A 73 8.41 -1.95 -7.41
C THR A 73 7.68 -0.88 -6.60
N ALA A 74 8.04 -0.75 -5.33
CA ALA A 74 7.47 0.30 -4.50
C ALA A 74 7.89 1.69 -5.03
N PRO A 75 7.00 2.70 -5.03
CA PRO A 75 5.64 2.68 -4.48
C PRO A 75 4.62 1.96 -5.38
N PHE A 76 3.73 1.16 -4.76
CA PHE A 76 2.70 0.39 -5.44
C PHE A 76 1.42 1.19 -5.65
N CYS A 77 0.67 0.84 -6.70
CA CYS A 77 -0.65 1.38 -6.98
C CYS A 77 -1.73 0.72 -6.12
N ALA A 78 -2.84 1.41 -5.88
CA ALA A 78 -4.00 0.83 -5.22
C ALA A 78 -4.67 -0.22 -6.11
N ALA A 79 -5.48 -1.11 -5.51
CA ALA A 79 -6.31 -2.05 -6.27
C ALA A 79 -7.16 -1.31 -7.32
N GLY A 80 -7.27 -1.90 -8.52
CA GLY A 80 -7.91 -1.27 -9.69
C GLY A 80 -7.01 -0.31 -10.48
N PHE A 81 -5.75 -0.15 -10.09
CA PHE A 81 -4.77 0.63 -10.83
C PHE A 81 -3.51 -0.18 -11.13
N ASP A 82 -2.98 0.01 -12.33
CA ASP A 82 -1.74 -0.62 -12.79
C ASP A 82 -0.64 0.43 -12.99
N CYS A 83 0.60 0.01 -12.71
CA CYS A 83 1.77 0.88 -12.83
C CYS A 83 2.23 0.96 -14.30
N THR A 84 1.77 1.99 -15.02
CA THR A 84 2.02 2.11 -16.47
C THR A 84 3.01 3.23 -16.79
N ALA A 85 3.88 2.99 -17.77
CA ALA A 85 4.77 4.02 -18.31
C ALA A 85 3.97 5.19 -18.88
N THR A 86 4.14 6.37 -18.31
CA THR A 86 3.46 7.61 -18.69
C THR A 86 4.51 8.68 -18.98
N GLY A 87 4.93 8.76 -20.25
CA GLY A 87 6.03 9.63 -20.67
C GLY A 87 7.38 9.14 -20.13
N ALA A 88 8.02 9.94 -19.28
CA ALA A 88 9.34 9.64 -18.70
C ALA A 88 9.28 8.98 -17.30
N ALA A 89 8.09 8.79 -16.75
CA ALA A 89 7.88 8.20 -15.42
C ALA A 89 6.83 7.09 -15.49
N TYR A 90 6.74 6.27 -14.45
CA TYR A 90 5.66 5.32 -14.28
C TYR A 90 4.61 5.91 -13.34
N THR A 91 3.34 5.79 -13.70
CA THR A 91 2.23 6.28 -12.86
C THR A 91 1.11 5.27 -12.81
N CYS A 92 0.35 5.30 -11.72
CA CYS A 92 -0.84 4.48 -11.54
C CYS A 92 -1.94 4.94 -12.51
N GLN A 93 -2.37 4.04 -13.38
CA GLN A 93 -3.46 4.25 -14.33
C GLN A 93 -4.58 3.28 -14.02
N ALA A 94 -5.83 3.74 -14.09
CA ALA A 94 -6.99 2.89 -13.91
C ALA A 94 -6.91 1.75 -14.92
N ASP A 95 -6.95 0.52 -14.41
CA ASP A 95 -7.02 -0.68 -15.23
C ASP A 95 -8.49 -0.92 -15.58
N PRO A 96 -8.91 -0.77 -16.85
CA PRO A 96 -10.30 -0.95 -17.24
C PRO A 96 -10.78 -2.41 -17.15
N GLU A 97 -9.89 -3.38 -16.92
CA GLU A 97 -10.22 -4.80 -16.81
C GLU A 97 -10.45 -5.27 -15.36
N LYS A 98 -10.29 -4.39 -14.37
CA LYS A 98 -10.55 -4.66 -12.94
C LYS A 98 -11.72 -3.86 -12.39
#